data_AF-A0A7J8Y6R7-F1
#
_entry.id   AF-A0A7J8Y6R7-F1
#
_cell.length_a   1.000
_cell.length_b   1.000
_cell.length_c   1.000
_cell.angle_alpha   90.00
_cell.angle_beta   90.00
_cell.angle_gamma   90.00
#
_symmetry.space_group_name_H-M   'P 1'
#
loop_
_entity.id
_entity.type
_entity.pdbx_description
1 polymer ?
#
loop_
_entity_poly.entity_id
_entity_poly.type
_entity_poly.pdbx_seq_one_letter_code
_entity_poly.pdbx_strand_id
1 'polypeptide(L)'
;LCKSRWEKLGRKLLSGNYEYVDVNINGTRYIIEVNLAEQFEIARPTTSYSSLLEVIPPIFIGEPKVLKRVVKLMCNAMKNSMKIGGMHLPPWRRNGYMQSKWFARYKRTVNEIPVRPTISFRCKDNFGSNDGFKVGYLAAALDGTS
;
A
#
# COMPACT_ATOMS: atom_id res chain seq x y z
N LEU A 1 8.95 -8.03 7.22
CA LEU A 1 7.95 -7.33 8.07
C LEU A 1 8.52 -5.99 8.52
N CYS A 2 7.79 -4.90 8.37
CA CYS A 2 8.17 -3.56 8.81
C CYS A 2 7.39 -3.17 10.06
N LYS A 3 8.09 -2.67 11.08
CA LYS A 3 7.50 -2.18 12.32
C LYS A 3 7.82 -0.69 12.46
N SER A 4 6.85 0.16 12.22
CA SER A 4 7.00 1.61 12.41
C SER A 4 6.66 2.00 13.84
N ARG A 5 7.34 3.02 14.35
CA ARG A 5 7.05 3.63 15.64
C ARG A 5 7.32 5.13 15.54
N TRP A 6 6.42 5.92 16.12
CA TRP A 6 6.60 7.36 16.20
C TRP A 6 6.24 7.84 17.60
N GLU A 7 7.00 8.84 18.04
CA GLU A 7 6.81 9.49 19.32
C GLU A 7 5.82 10.66 19.18
N LYS A 8 5.27 11.08 20.32
CA LYS A 8 4.34 12.20 20.38
C LYS A 8 5.03 13.48 19.88
N LEU A 9 4.47 14.13 18.87
CA LEU A 9 4.97 15.40 18.36
C LEU A 9 4.00 16.54 18.71
N GLY A 10 4.38 17.31 19.73
CA GLY A 10 3.58 18.40 20.28
C GLY A 10 2.20 17.95 20.75
N ARG A 11 1.20 18.84 20.64
CA ARG A 11 -0.21 18.55 21.00
C ARG A 11 -1.01 17.86 19.88
N LYS A 12 -0.45 17.76 18.67
CA LYS A 12 -1.22 17.40 17.45
C LYS A 12 -1.06 15.95 17.01
N LEU A 13 0.06 15.32 17.29
CA LEU A 13 0.35 13.93 16.89
C LEU A 13 0.55 13.06 18.13
N LEU A 14 -0.31 12.06 18.29
CA LEU A 14 -0.17 11.03 19.32
C LEU A 14 0.93 10.05 18.92
N SER A 15 1.60 9.45 19.91
CA SER A 15 2.51 8.33 19.65
C SER A 15 1.75 7.10 19.15
N GLY A 16 2.46 6.21 18.49
CA GLY A 16 1.88 4.98 17.99
C GLY A 16 2.93 4.05 17.38
N ASN A 17 2.48 2.85 17.07
CA ASN A 17 3.22 1.85 16.33
C ASN A 17 2.29 1.26 15.26
N TYR A 18 2.90 0.68 14.23
CA TYR A 18 2.16 0.00 13.18
C TYR A 18 3.04 -1.05 12.49
N GLU A 19 2.43 -2.15 12.08
CA GLU A 19 3.11 -3.22 11.37
C GLU A 19 2.55 -3.32 9.95
N TYR A 20 3.44 -3.45 8.96
CA TYR A 20 3.06 -3.59 7.57
C TYR A 20 4.08 -4.44 6.82
N VAL A 21 3.70 -4.94 5.65
CA VAL A 21 4.60 -5.71 4.78
C VAL A 21 5.10 -4.83 3.66
N ASP A 22 6.37 -5.00 3.29
CA ASP A 22 6.89 -4.44 2.07
C ASP A 22 7.85 -5.42 1.39
N VAL A 23 8.01 -5.26 0.08
CA VAL A 23 8.91 -6.05 -0.74
C VAL A 23 9.80 -5.12 -1.55
N ASN A 24 11.02 -5.56 -1.83
CA ASN A 24 11.92 -4.86 -2.73
C ASN A 24 12.16 -5.78 -3.94
N ILE A 25 11.72 -5.34 -5.11
CA ILE A 25 11.88 -6.05 -6.38
C ILE A 25 12.80 -5.20 -7.24
N ASN A 26 14.00 -5.69 -7.51
CA ASN A 26 14.99 -5.03 -8.37
C ASN A 26 15.25 -3.55 -8.01
N GLY A 27 15.35 -3.25 -6.71
CA GLY A 27 15.58 -1.89 -6.20
C GLY A 27 14.31 -1.06 -6.01
N THR A 28 13.16 -1.53 -6.49
CA THR A 28 11.87 -0.84 -6.31
C THR A 28 11.12 -1.40 -5.11
N ARG A 29 10.80 -0.51 -4.16
CA ARG A 29 10.05 -0.84 -2.94
C ARG A 29 8.54 -0.76 -3.17
N TYR A 30 7.82 -1.80 -2.77
CA TYR A 30 6.35 -1.86 -2.75
C TYR A 30 5.86 -2.11 -1.33
N ILE A 31 4.85 -1.37 -0.90
CA ILE A 31 4.13 -1.60 0.35
C ILE A 31 2.92 -2.47 0.06
N ILE A 32 2.72 -3.49 0.89
CA ILE A 32 1.59 -4.40 0.87
C ILE A 32 0.77 -4.13 2.13
N GLU A 33 -0.46 -3.67 1.96
CA GLU A 33 -1.42 -3.48 3.05
C GLU A 33 -2.65 -4.35 2.80
N VAL A 34 -3.00 -5.14 3.81
CA VAL A 34 -4.21 -5.95 3.79
C VAL A 34 -5.31 -5.12 4.42
N ASN A 35 -6.45 -5.00 3.73
CA ASN A 35 -7.61 -4.23 4.14
C ASN A 35 -7.29 -2.76 4.44
N LEU A 36 -6.64 -2.07 3.48
CA LEU A 36 -6.37 -0.64 3.59
C LEU A 36 -7.64 0.18 3.87
N ALA A 37 -8.82 -0.27 3.40
CA ALA A 37 -10.11 0.37 3.62
C ALA A 37 -10.48 0.50 5.11
N GLU A 38 -10.20 -0.50 5.94
CA GLU A 38 -10.47 -0.48 7.40
C GLU A 38 -9.76 0.69 8.10
N GLN A 39 -8.61 1.08 7.57
CA GLN A 39 -7.83 2.22 8.05
C GLN A 39 -8.54 3.57 7.83
N PHE A 40 -9.64 3.60 7.06
CA PHE A 40 -10.40 4.79 6.70
C PHE A 40 -11.90 4.71 7.03
N GLU A 41 -12.38 3.62 7.62
CA GLU A 41 -13.78 3.51 8.05
C GLU A 41 -14.14 4.53 9.15
N ILE A 42 -15.33 5.11 9.04
CA ILE A 42 -15.87 6.07 10.01
C ILE A 42 -17.33 5.75 10.32
N ALA A 43 -17.78 6.20 11.48
CA ALA A 43 -19.20 6.22 11.79
C ALA A 43 -19.92 7.23 10.88
N ARG A 44 -21.10 6.86 10.37
CA ARG A 44 -21.98 7.72 9.56
C ARG A 44 -21.26 8.38 8.37
N PRO A 45 -20.70 7.59 7.43
CA PRO A 45 -20.10 8.12 6.22
C PRO A 45 -21.17 8.77 5.33
N THR A 46 -20.80 9.80 4.56
CA THR A 46 -21.64 10.27 3.45
C THR A 46 -21.64 9.23 2.33
N THR A 47 -22.69 9.18 1.52
CA THR A 47 -22.78 8.25 0.38
C THR A 47 -21.56 8.34 -0.54
N SER A 48 -21.10 9.56 -0.83
CA SER A 48 -19.89 9.80 -1.63
C SER A 48 -18.61 9.24 -1.00
N TYR A 49 -18.51 9.24 0.34
CA TYR A 49 -17.36 8.69 1.05
C TYR A 49 -17.41 7.16 1.09
N SER A 50 -18.60 6.58 1.26
CA SER A 50 -18.79 5.12 1.16
C SER A 50 -18.37 4.59 -0.21
N SER A 51 -18.82 5.22 -1.30
CA SER A 51 -18.40 4.82 -2.65
C SER A 51 -16.89 4.94 -2.87
N LEU A 52 -16.23 5.88 -2.21
CA LEU A 52 -14.77 6.00 -2.29
C LEU A 52 -14.05 4.86 -1.55
N LEU A 53 -14.59 4.39 -0.42
CA LEU A 53 -14.05 3.24 0.31
C LEU A 53 -14.18 1.94 -0.50
N GLU A 54 -15.30 1.76 -1.22
CA GLU A 54 -15.56 0.57 -2.04
C GLU A 54 -14.56 0.39 -3.20
N VAL A 55 -13.93 1.48 -3.67
CA VAL A 55 -12.93 1.44 -4.74
C VAL A 55 -11.55 1.01 -4.21
N ILE A 56 -11.33 1.00 -2.89
CA ILE A 56 -10.05 0.59 -2.32
C ILE A 56 -9.91 -0.93 -2.49
N PRO A 57 -8.82 -1.43 -3.10
CA PRO A 57 -8.63 -2.86 -3.26
C PRO A 57 -8.46 -3.53 -1.89
N PRO A 58 -8.96 -4.78 -1.72
CA PRO A 58 -8.83 -5.51 -0.46
C PRO A 58 -7.37 -5.73 -0.07
N ILE A 59 -6.48 -5.85 -1.07
CA ILE A 59 -5.04 -5.87 -0.88
C ILE A 59 -4.45 -4.72 -1.70
N PHE A 60 -3.90 -3.72 -1.00
CA PHE A 60 -3.19 -2.64 -1.65
C PHE A 60 -1.74 -3.06 -1.87
N ILE A 61 -1.27 -2.98 -3.11
CA ILE A 61 0.14 -3.14 -3.49
C ILE A 61 0.55 -1.90 -4.27
N GLY A 62 1.53 -1.16 -3.76
CA GLY A 62 1.97 0.05 -4.45
C GLY A 62 3.25 0.65 -3.91
N GLU A 63 3.87 1.51 -4.72
CA GLU A 63 5.03 2.27 -4.27
C GLU A 63 4.67 3.19 -3.08
N PRO A 64 5.62 3.48 -2.18
CA PRO A 64 5.44 4.41 -1.07
C PRO A 64 4.83 5.76 -1.47
N LYS A 65 5.20 6.28 -2.65
CA LYS A 65 4.68 7.55 -3.18
C LYS A 65 3.19 7.49 -3.51
N VAL A 66 2.70 6.34 -3.98
CA VAL A 66 1.29 6.10 -4.30
C VAL A 66 0.48 6.02 -3.02
N LEU A 67 0.92 5.19 -2.05
CA LEU A 67 0.25 5.07 -0.76
C LEU A 67 0.16 6.43 -0.03
N LYS A 68 1.24 7.22 -0.06
CA LYS A 68 1.26 8.57 0.52
C LYS A 68 0.17 9.48 -0.06
N ARG A 69 -0.10 9.39 -1.36
CA ARG A 69 -1.18 10.14 -2.02
C ARG A 69 -2.54 9.61 -1.64
N VAL A 70 -2.75 8.29 -1.66
CA VAL A 70 -4.01 7.65 -1.24
C VAL A 70 -4.37 8.05 0.18
N VAL A 71 -3.45 7.92 1.13
CA VAL A 71 -3.67 8.32 2.54
C VAL A 71 -4.08 9.79 2.65
N LYS A 72 -3.42 10.69 1.90
CA LYS A 72 -3.76 12.12 1.91
C LYS A 72 -5.18 12.38 1.38
N LEU A 73 -5.54 11.74 0.26
CA LEU A 73 -6.86 11.89 -0.37
C LEU A 73 -7.95 11.36 0.56
N MET A 74 -7.78 10.15 1.09
CA MET A 74 -8.74 9.53 2.00
C MET A 74 -8.90 10.33 3.29
N CYS A 75 -7.82 10.82 3.90
CA CYS A 75 -7.92 11.67 5.09
C CYS A 75 -8.68 12.98 4.83
N ASN A 76 -8.54 13.58 3.65
CA ASN A 76 -9.28 14.77 3.28
C ASN A 76 -10.77 14.47 3.06
N ALA A 77 -11.09 13.39 2.34
CA ALA A 77 -12.45 12.95 2.10
C ALA A 77 -13.16 12.58 3.42
N MET A 78 -12.46 11.87 4.32
CA MET A 78 -12.92 11.53 5.65
C MET A 78 -13.24 12.76 6.49
N LYS A 79 -12.34 13.75 6.49
CA LYS A 79 -12.54 15.03 7.18
C LYS A 79 -13.80 15.73 6.68
N ASN A 80 -14.04 15.73 5.36
CA ASN A 80 -15.21 16.35 4.77
C ASN A 80 -16.50 15.60 5.14
N SER A 81 -16.51 14.26 5.05
CA SER A 81 -17.64 13.43 5.45
C SER A 81 -18.01 13.65 6.92
N MET A 82 -17.03 13.62 7.82
CA MET A 82 -17.28 13.86 9.25
C MET A 82 -17.78 15.27 9.53
N LYS A 83 -17.24 16.28 8.83
CA LYS A 83 -17.70 17.67 8.94
C LYS A 83 -19.17 17.81 8.53
N ILE A 84 -19.59 17.18 7.43
CA ILE A 84 -21.00 17.17 6.99
C ILE A 84 -21.89 16.52 8.05
N GLY A 85 -21.43 15.42 8.65
CA GLY A 85 -22.14 14.76 9.75
C GLY A 85 -22.03 15.46 11.11
N GLY A 86 -21.46 16.67 11.20
CA GLY A 86 -21.30 17.41 12.45
C GLY A 86 -20.35 16.77 13.48
N MET A 87 -19.47 15.86 13.04
CA MET A 87 -18.55 15.10 13.91
C MET A 87 -17.12 15.61 13.81
N HIS A 88 -16.41 15.60 14.94
CA HIS A 88 -14.99 15.96 14.98
C HIS A 88 -14.09 14.79 14.56
N LEU A 89 -13.10 15.05 13.71
CA LEU A 89 -12.13 14.05 13.25
C LEU A 89 -11.15 13.67 14.38
N PRO A 90 -11.15 12.41 14.86
CA PRO A 90 -10.28 12.00 15.95
C PRO A 90 -8.80 12.11 15.57
N PRO A 91 -7.88 12.33 16.53
CA PRO A 91 -6.47 12.57 16.26
C PRO A 91 -5.80 11.48 15.41
N TRP A 92 -6.14 10.21 15.62
CA TRP A 92 -5.57 9.08 14.88
C TRP A 92 -6.06 8.96 13.43
N ARG A 93 -7.16 9.62 13.07
CA ARG A 93 -7.66 9.68 11.68
C ARG A 93 -7.11 10.88 10.90
N ARG A 94 -6.31 11.75 11.54
CA ARG A 94 -5.66 12.88 10.88
C ARG A 94 -4.53 12.40 9.98
N ASN A 95 -4.32 13.11 8.86
CA ASN A 95 -3.30 12.76 7.88
C ASN A 95 -1.91 12.56 8.50
N GLY A 96 -1.49 13.38 9.47
CA GLY A 96 -0.19 13.20 10.13
C GLY A 96 -0.04 11.83 10.79
N TYR A 97 -1.03 11.42 11.59
CA TYR A 97 -1.01 10.12 12.28
C TYR A 97 -1.09 8.96 11.29
N MET A 98 -1.97 9.06 10.30
CA MET A 98 -2.13 8.04 9.28
C MET A 98 -0.86 7.85 8.46
N GLN A 99 -0.19 8.93 8.05
CA GLN A 99 1.09 8.85 7.33
C GLN A 99 2.19 8.19 8.19
N SER A 100 2.20 8.45 9.50
CA SER A 100 3.20 7.85 10.40
C SER A 100 3.16 6.32 10.43
N LYS A 101 1.99 5.69 10.18
CA LYS A 101 1.86 4.22 10.11
C LYS A 101 2.85 3.58 9.14
N TRP A 102 3.05 4.19 7.96
CA TRP A 102 3.91 3.64 6.91
C TRP A 102 5.23 4.41 6.73
N PHE A 103 5.28 5.69 7.12
CA PHE A 103 6.40 6.58 6.81
C PHE A 103 7.16 7.11 8.03
N ALA A 104 6.79 6.72 9.25
CA ALA A 104 7.65 6.96 10.41
C ALA A 104 8.93 6.11 10.33
N ARG A 105 9.88 6.39 11.23
CA ARG A 105 11.05 5.52 11.41
C ARG A 105 10.56 4.11 11.70
N TYR A 106 11.07 3.14 10.95
CA TYR A 106 10.67 1.74 11.06
C TYR A 106 11.90 0.85 11.16
N LYS A 107 11.73 -0.28 11.85
CA LYS A 107 12.68 -1.41 11.81
C LYS A 107 12.17 -2.42 10.77
N ARG A 108 13.05 -2.89 9.89
CA ARG A 108 12.75 -3.91 8.90
C ARG A 108 13.32 -5.24 9.39
N THR A 109 12.45 -6.22 9.64
CA THR A 109 12.89 -7.61 9.76
C THR A 109 13.06 -8.16 8.35
N VAL A 110 14.31 -8.33 7.95
CA VAL A 110 14.70 -9.05 6.74
C VAL A 110 15.01 -10.47 7.20
N ASN A 111 14.15 -11.44 6.87
CA ASN A 111 14.63 -12.82 6.83
C ASN A 111 15.44 -12.87 5.55
N GLU A 112 16.76 -12.73 5.65
CA GLU A 112 17.64 -13.05 4.54
C GLU A 112 17.41 -14.53 4.24
N ILE A 113 16.56 -14.82 3.25
CA ILE A 113 16.65 -16.11 2.58
C ILE A 113 17.98 -16.01 1.85
N PRO A 114 19.00 -16.80 2.20
CA PRO A 114 20.23 -16.80 1.44
C PRO A 114 19.82 -17.11 0.02
N VAL A 115 20.10 -16.20 -0.90
CA VAL A 115 20.03 -16.50 -2.33
C VAL A 115 21.08 -17.58 -2.52
N ARG A 116 20.69 -18.85 -2.37
CA ARG A 116 21.53 -19.97 -2.76
C ARG A 116 21.83 -19.69 -4.24
N PRO A 117 23.10 -19.63 -4.65
CA PRO A 117 23.41 -19.43 -6.05
C PRO A 117 22.61 -20.45 -6.84
N THR A 118 21.80 -19.96 -7.78
CA THR A 118 20.99 -20.80 -8.66
C THR A 118 21.93 -21.81 -9.28
N ILE A 119 21.91 -23.05 -8.81
CA ILE A 119 22.52 -24.15 -9.52
C ILE A 119 21.72 -24.23 -10.81
N SER A 120 22.29 -23.70 -11.89
CA SER A 120 21.75 -23.92 -13.21
C SER A 120 21.92 -25.41 -13.50
N PHE A 121 20.85 -26.17 -13.27
CA PHE A 121 20.77 -27.49 -13.84
C PHE A 121 20.69 -27.30 -15.35
N ARG A 122 21.82 -27.52 -16.01
CA ARG A 122 21.87 -27.69 -17.46
C ARG A 122 21.10 -28.96 -17.76
N CYS A 123 19.82 -28.85 -18.06
CA CYS A 123 19.06 -29.95 -18.65
C CYS A 123 19.69 -30.23 -20.02
N LYS A 124 20.52 -31.26 -20.06
CA LYS A 124 20.79 -31.99 -21.28
C LYS A 124 19.63 -32.97 -21.37
N ASP A 125 18.71 -32.73 -22.30
CA ASP A 125 18.29 -33.73 -23.29
C ASP A 125 17.10 -33.22 -24.11
N ASN A 126 17.20 -33.53 -25.41
CA ASN A 126 16.26 -33.17 -26.46
C ASN A 126 14.99 -34.01 -26.34
N PHE A 127 13.82 -33.38 -26.20
CA PHE A 127 12.56 -33.93 -26.70
C PHE A 127 11.69 -32.79 -27.20
N GLY A 128 11.41 -32.80 -28.50
CA GLY A 128 10.45 -31.91 -29.12
C GLY A 128 9.02 -32.38 -28.86
N SER A 129 8.12 -31.44 -28.61
CA SER A 129 6.97 -31.19 -29.50
C SER A 129 6.14 -30.00 -29.00
N ASN A 130 5.48 -29.37 -29.95
CA ASN A 130 4.63 -28.19 -29.84
C ASN A 130 3.52 -28.32 -28.79
N ASP A 131 3.35 -27.28 -27.96
CA ASP A 131 2.07 -26.60 -27.79
C ASP A 131 2.29 -25.22 -27.17
N GLY A 132 2.01 -24.19 -27.96
CA GLY A 132 2.30 -22.79 -27.65
C GLY A 132 1.24 -22.16 -26.75
N PHE A 133 1.62 -21.80 -25.52
CA PHE A 133 0.82 -20.92 -24.67
C PHE A 133 1.13 -19.45 -25.01
N LYS A 134 0.26 -18.80 -25.79
CA LYS A 134 0.41 -17.39 -26.16
C LYS A 134 0.06 -16.48 -24.97
N VAL A 135 1.08 -15.88 -24.35
CA VAL A 135 0.90 -14.73 -23.44
C VAL A 135 0.92 -13.46 -24.28
N GLY A 136 -0.26 -12.88 -24.51
CA GLY A 136 -0.41 -11.59 -25.19
C GLY A 136 0.11 -10.43 -24.33
N TYR A 137 1.03 -9.65 -24.88
CA TYR A 137 1.52 -8.40 -24.32
C TYR A 137 0.43 -7.32 -24.33
N LEU A 138 0.03 -6.79 -23.17
CA LEU A 138 -0.81 -5.59 -23.03
C LEU A 138 -0.01 -4.27 -23.12
N ALA A 139 1.18 -4.31 -23.70
CA ALA A 139 2.08 -3.15 -23.79
C ALA A 139 1.73 -2.14 -24.91
N ALA A 140 0.61 -2.31 -25.62
CA ALA A 140 0.27 -1.48 -26.78
C ALA A 140 -0.81 -0.40 -26.54
N ALA A 141 -1.19 -0.12 -25.28
CA ALA A 141 -2.34 0.76 -25.00
C ALA A 141 -2.01 2.17 -24.47
N LEU A 142 -0.74 2.60 -24.39
CA LEU A 142 -0.41 3.90 -23.75
C LEU A 142 0.47 4.87 -24.56
N ASP A 143 0.86 4.55 -25.80
CA ASP A 143 1.51 5.54 -26.67
C ASP A 143 0.49 6.14 -27.64
N GLY A 144 -0.31 7.07 -27.11
CA GLY A 144 -1.12 7.99 -27.90
C GLY A 144 -0.28 9.20 -28.28
N THR A 145 0.16 9.24 -29.53
CA THR A 145 0.78 10.38 -30.20
C THR A 145 -0.22 11.52 -30.38
N SER A 146 0.18 12.74 -29.99
CA SER A 146 -0.12 14.01 -30.68
C SER A 146 0.88 15.06 -30.25
#